data_AF-N4VX59-F1
#
_entry.id   AF-N4VX59-F1
#
_cell.length_a   1.000
_cell.length_b   1.000
_cell.length_c   1.000
_cell.angle_alpha   90.00
_cell.angle_beta   90.00
_cell.angle_gamma   90.00
#
_symmetry.space_group_name_H-M   'P 1'
#
loop_
_entity.id
_entity.type
_entity.pdbx_description
1 polymer ?
#
loop_
_entity_poly.entity_id
_entity_poly.type
_entity_poly.pdbx_seq_one_letter_code
_entity_poly.pdbx_strand_id
1 'polypeptide(L)'
;MEQSKDERRRRSFVYYHVGAFVMLTILCSGMYPVMRFLVTPGQTLSSPMVAGGKLKLGDMLLALAQAYSAYYIFELCYRTKLASPINIAHHTGLLVIIQTSIALFGNYQDNAEATIEFYMCIFWGIFDVCVELPIFTTMIVWRLQEKNPRLRSWLAYACFAWLLLGATVETSVTIYLLHASWDRWGTAWRVITPVIFSLWISTQLYASKTLFQMARSQQRQTAQRGPTIADMGSELGLATVDTDGGPSGYDTEKSGSSLHGPRIRVTEIA
;
A
#
# COMPACT_ATOMS: atom_id res chain seq x y z
N MET A 1 26.14 4.38 15.64
CA MET A 1 25.24 4.79 14.52
C MET A 1 24.87 3.64 13.57
N GLU A 2 25.69 2.59 13.44
CA GLU A 2 25.44 1.45 12.55
C GLU A 2 24.34 0.50 13.05
N GLN A 3 24.37 0.13 14.33
CA GLN A 3 23.30 -0.67 14.98
C GLN A 3 21.90 -0.07 14.79
N SER A 4 21.78 1.26 14.82
CA SER A 4 20.51 1.98 14.61
C SER A 4 19.96 1.80 13.19
N LYS A 5 20.83 1.68 12.17
CA LYS A 5 20.41 1.50 10.77
C LYS A 5 19.98 0.07 10.50
N ASP A 6 20.70 -0.91 11.06
CA ASP A 6 20.35 -2.32 10.92
C ASP A 6 19.08 -2.68 11.69
N GLU A 7 18.88 -2.14 12.89
CA GLU A 7 17.63 -2.34 13.64
C GLU A 7 16.44 -1.74 12.89
N ARG A 8 16.60 -0.55 12.31
CA ARG A 8 15.59 0.11 11.49
C ARG A 8 15.27 -0.70 10.23
N ARG A 9 16.30 -1.23 9.55
CA ARG A 9 16.11 -2.09 8.37
C ARG A 9 15.37 -3.37 8.76
N ARG A 10 15.74 -4.03 9.85
CA ARG A 10 15.07 -5.24 10.35
C ARG A 10 13.60 -4.97 10.68
N ARG A 11 13.30 -3.89 11.41
CA ARG A 11 11.93 -3.49 11.78
C ARG A 11 11.04 -3.28 10.55
N SER A 12 11.48 -2.48 9.58
CA SER A 12 10.68 -2.27 8.35
C SER A 12 10.48 -3.56 7.54
N PHE A 13 11.43 -4.49 7.54
CA PHE A 13 11.28 -5.76 6.83
C PHE A 13 10.21 -6.64 7.46
N VAL A 14 10.22 -6.77 8.79
CA VAL A 14 9.18 -7.48 9.55
C VAL A 14 7.82 -6.84 9.32
N TYR A 15 7.74 -5.52 9.39
CA TYR A 15 6.52 -4.76 9.13
C TYR A 15 5.90 -5.10 7.77
N TYR A 16 6.69 -5.06 6.68
CA TYR A 16 6.16 -5.37 5.35
C TYR A 16 5.65 -6.81 5.22
N HIS A 17 6.29 -7.77 5.89
CA HIS A 17 5.84 -9.17 5.88
C HIS A 17 4.54 -9.36 6.67
N VAL A 18 4.46 -8.75 7.87
CA VAL A 18 3.24 -8.79 8.69
C VAL A 18 2.08 -8.15 7.93
N GLY A 19 2.30 -6.96 7.33
CA GLY A 19 1.29 -6.30 6.50
C GLY A 19 0.83 -7.14 5.33
N ALA A 20 1.77 -7.67 4.52
CA ALA A 20 1.42 -8.53 3.40
C ALA A 20 0.65 -9.78 3.84
N PHE A 21 1.05 -10.41 4.93
CA PHE A 21 0.38 -11.61 5.46
C PHE A 21 -1.04 -11.31 5.93
N VAL A 22 -1.23 -10.23 6.71
CA VAL A 22 -2.54 -9.84 7.21
C VAL A 22 -3.46 -9.41 6.07
N MET A 23 -2.99 -8.56 5.15
CA MET A 23 -3.77 -8.13 3.99
C MET A 23 -4.16 -9.29 3.08
N LEU A 24 -3.25 -10.23 2.83
CA LEU A 24 -3.58 -11.44 2.07
C LEU A 24 -4.63 -12.29 2.79
N THR A 25 -4.54 -12.42 4.11
CA THR A 25 -5.52 -13.17 4.91
C THR A 25 -6.90 -12.51 4.85
N ILE A 26 -6.96 -11.19 5.01
CA ILE A 26 -8.20 -10.39 4.88
C ILE A 26 -8.77 -10.52 3.47
N LEU A 27 -7.92 -10.43 2.43
CA LEU A 27 -8.36 -10.59 1.05
C LEU A 27 -8.98 -11.97 0.80
N CYS A 28 -8.28 -13.05 1.18
CA CYS A 28 -8.74 -14.41 0.96
C CYS A 28 -10.02 -14.75 1.75
N SER A 29 -10.09 -14.35 3.03
CA SER A 29 -11.25 -14.62 3.88
C SER A 29 -12.42 -13.66 3.62
N GLY A 30 -12.13 -12.45 3.14
CA GLY A 30 -13.10 -11.41 2.86
C GLY A 30 -13.71 -11.47 1.47
N MET A 31 -13.02 -12.04 0.49
CA MET A 31 -13.49 -12.12 -0.90
C MET A 31 -14.93 -12.63 -1.00
N TYR A 32 -15.22 -13.77 -0.37
CA TYR A 32 -16.54 -14.39 -0.44
C TYR A 32 -17.64 -13.58 0.28
N PRO A 33 -17.54 -13.27 1.59
CA PRO A 33 -18.60 -12.55 2.29
C PRO A 33 -18.84 -11.15 1.72
N VAL A 34 -17.79 -10.45 1.28
CA VAL A 34 -17.91 -9.13 0.65
C VAL A 34 -18.63 -9.25 -0.69
N MET A 35 -18.21 -10.14 -1.58
CA MET A 35 -18.87 -10.31 -2.89
C MET A 35 -20.34 -10.73 -2.73
N ARG A 36 -20.63 -11.63 -1.78
CA ARG A 36 -21.99 -12.04 -1.48
C ARG A 36 -22.84 -10.88 -0.98
N PHE A 37 -22.31 -10.03 -0.11
CA PHE A 37 -23.01 -8.88 0.44
C PHE A 37 -23.22 -7.74 -0.57
N LEU A 38 -22.25 -7.51 -1.47
CA LEU A 38 -22.28 -6.42 -2.44
C LEU A 38 -23.05 -6.76 -3.72
N VAL A 39 -22.90 -7.99 -4.24
CA VAL A 39 -23.39 -8.35 -5.58
C VAL A 39 -24.76 -9.02 -5.53
N THR A 40 -25.09 -9.73 -4.45
CA THR A 40 -26.35 -10.49 -4.38
C THR A 40 -27.49 -9.60 -3.87
N PRO A 41 -28.53 -9.35 -4.69
CA PRO A 41 -29.64 -8.50 -4.27
C PRO A 41 -30.37 -9.07 -3.05
N GLY A 42 -30.80 -8.19 -2.15
CA GLY A 42 -31.60 -8.57 -0.98
C GLY A 42 -30.84 -9.32 0.13
N GLN A 43 -29.52 -9.46 0.04
CA GLN A 43 -28.74 -9.92 1.19
C GLN A 43 -28.72 -8.85 2.28
N THR A 44 -28.79 -9.29 3.52
CA THR A 44 -28.65 -8.45 4.71
C THR A 44 -27.52 -9.01 5.57
N LEU A 45 -27.07 -8.27 6.59
CA LEU A 45 -26.08 -8.80 7.52
C LEU A 45 -26.56 -10.04 8.29
N SER A 46 -27.87 -10.21 8.44
CA SER A 46 -28.45 -11.40 9.07
C SER A 46 -28.53 -12.60 8.14
N SER A 47 -28.24 -12.43 6.86
CA SER A 47 -28.26 -13.52 5.88
C SER A 47 -27.17 -14.56 6.22
N PRO A 48 -27.49 -15.86 6.09
CA PRO A 48 -26.52 -16.91 6.36
C PRO A 48 -25.41 -16.92 5.31
N MET A 49 -24.17 -17.12 5.76
CA MET A 49 -22.95 -17.12 4.94
C MET A 49 -22.97 -18.25 3.91
N VAL A 50 -23.51 -19.42 4.28
CA VAL A 50 -23.82 -20.54 3.38
C VAL A 50 -25.25 -20.99 3.61
N ALA A 51 -25.89 -21.60 2.61
CA ALA A 51 -27.24 -22.11 2.76
C ALA A 51 -27.32 -23.12 3.92
N GLY A 52 -28.25 -22.90 4.86
CA GLY A 52 -28.40 -23.73 6.07
C GLY A 52 -27.35 -23.49 7.16
N GLY A 53 -26.41 -22.55 6.97
CA GLY A 53 -25.38 -22.22 7.96
C GLY A 53 -25.90 -21.32 9.08
N LYS A 54 -25.29 -21.46 10.27
CA LYS A 54 -25.55 -20.57 11.44
C LYS A 54 -24.75 -19.28 11.40
N LEU A 55 -23.61 -19.29 10.71
CA LEU A 55 -22.72 -18.13 10.56
C LEU A 55 -23.36 -17.10 9.63
N LYS A 56 -23.45 -15.85 10.06
CA LYS A 56 -24.06 -14.76 9.29
C LYS A 56 -23.02 -13.96 8.52
N LEU A 57 -23.46 -13.26 7.47
CA LEU A 57 -22.60 -12.32 6.73
C LEU A 57 -22.07 -11.22 7.65
N GLY A 58 -22.90 -10.69 8.56
CA GLY A 58 -22.51 -9.69 9.54
C GLY A 58 -21.38 -10.15 10.46
N ASP A 59 -21.41 -11.40 10.92
CA ASP A 59 -20.38 -11.96 11.80
C ASP A 59 -19.00 -11.95 11.10
N MET A 60 -18.98 -12.35 9.82
CA MET A 60 -17.76 -12.36 9.02
C MET A 60 -17.27 -10.96 8.68
N LEU A 61 -18.16 -10.05 8.27
CA LEU A 61 -17.79 -8.68 7.93
C LEU A 61 -17.30 -7.90 9.16
N LEU A 62 -17.89 -8.16 10.34
CA LEU A 62 -17.40 -7.62 11.61
C LEU A 62 -16.01 -8.16 11.94
N ALA A 63 -15.79 -9.47 11.83
CA ALA A 63 -14.48 -10.08 12.08
C ALA A 63 -13.39 -9.50 11.16
N LEU A 64 -13.72 -9.30 9.87
CA LEU A 64 -12.82 -8.68 8.89
C LEU A 64 -12.51 -7.23 9.23
N ALA A 65 -13.53 -6.42 9.56
CA ALA A 65 -13.35 -5.03 9.93
C ALA A 65 -12.50 -4.86 11.21
N GLN A 66 -12.66 -5.77 12.18
CA GLN A 66 -11.84 -5.79 13.38
C GLN A 66 -10.41 -6.27 13.12
N ALA A 67 -10.21 -7.29 12.27
CA ALA A 67 -8.87 -7.74 11.86
C ALA A 67 -8.10 -6.62 11.13
N TYR A 68 -8.79 -5.91 10.25
CA TYR A 68 -8.24 -4.76 9.53
C TYR A 68 -7.94 -3.58 10.48
N SER A 69 -8.83 -3.29 11.43
CA SER A 69 -8.57 -2.26 12.45
C SER A 69 -7.37 -2.62 13.35
N ALA A 70 -7.27 -3.89 13.76
CA ALA A 70 -6.14 -4.37 14.55
C ALA A 70 -4.81 -4.22 13.80
N TYR A 71 -4.82 -4.43 12.48
CA TYR A 71 -3.65 -4.18 11.63
C TYR A 71 -3.21 -2.71 11.66
N TYR A 72 -4.12 -1.76 11.44
CA TYR A 72 -3.74 -0.34 11.46
C TYR A 72 -3.32 0.15 12.85
N ILE A 73 -3.88 -0.40 13.93
CA ILE A 73 -3.39 -0.14 15.29
C ILE A 73 -1.97 -0.66 15.45
N PHE A 74 -1.69 -1.89 15.00
CA PHE A 74 -0.34 -2.46 15.00
C PHE A 74 0.62 -1.57 14.22
N GLU A 75 0.24 -1.15 13.01
CA GLU A 75 1.03 -0.28 12.17
C GLU A 75 1.35 1.05 12.84
N LEU A 76 0.33 1.74 13.37
CA LEU A 76 0.50 3.00 14.09
C LEU A 76 1.48 2.83 15.25
N CYS A 77 1.29 1.81 16.09
CA CYS A 77 2.17 1.51 17.23
C CYS A 77 3.61 1.23 16.78
N TYR A 78 3.78 0.45 15.71
CA TYR A 78 5.08 0.01 15.24
C TYR A 78 5.85 1.10 14.48
N ARG A 79 5.14 2.05 13.84
CA ARG A 79 5.71 3.12 13.00
C ARG A 79 5.78 4.51 13.64
N THR A 80 5.22 4.75 14.82
CA THR A 80 5.13 6.11 15.46
C THR A 80 6.39 6.99 15.37
N LYS A 81 7.61 6.42 15.34
CA LYS A 81 8.87 7.21 15.25
C LYS A 81 9.31 7.58 13.83
N LEU A 82 8.66 7.07 12.79
CA LEU A 82 9.10 7.18 11.38
C LEU A 82 7.99 7.61 10.42
N ALA A 83 6.73 7.59 10.83
CA ALA A 83 5.61 7.93 9.97
C ALA A 83 5.45 9.45 9.80
N SER A 84 5.12 9.87 8.58
CA SER A 84 4.71 11.25 8.30
C SER A 84 3.40 11.56 9.03
N PRO A 85 3.21 12.78 9.56
CA PRO A 85 1.95 13.18 10.20
C PRO A 85 0.72 12.95 9.33
N ILE A 86 0.85 13.08 8.00
CA ILE A 86 -0.24 12.83 7.06
C ILE A 86 -0.67 11.36 7.05
N ASN A 87 0.29 10.44 7.18
CA ASN A 87 0.04 9.00 7.19
C ASN A 87 -0.62 8.58 8.50
N ILE A 88 -0.15 9.14 9.62
CA ILE A 88 -0.76 8.91 10.94
C ILE A 88 -2.21 9.41 10.95
N ALA A 89 -2.44 10.62 10.44
CA ALA A 89 -3.78 11.20 10.36
C ALA A 89 -4.71 10.35 9.48
N HIS A 90 -4.21 9.85 8.34
CA HIS A 90 -4.95 8.98 7.45
C HIS A 90 -5.37 7.66 8.10
N HIS A 91 -4.44 6.89 8.68
CA HIS A 91 -4.80 5.64 9.36
C HIS A 91 -5.69 5.86 10.59
N THR A 92 -5.48 6.95 11.32
CA THR A 92 -6.36 7.33 12.44
C THR A 92 -7.78 7.63 11.92
N GLY A 93 -7.90 8.38 10.83
CA GLY A 93 -9.19 8.67 10.19
C GLY A 93 -9.90 7.41 9.72
N LEU A 94 -9.18 6.48 9.11
CA LEU A 94 -9.70 5.18 8.69
C LEU A 94 -10.19 4.35 9.89
N LEU A 95 -9.43 4.30 11.00
CA LEU A 95 -9.88 3.64 12.23
C LEU A 95 -11.14 4.28 12.79
N VAL A 96 -11.19 5.61 12.86
CA VAL A 96 -12.37 6.33 13.34
C VAL A 96 -13.59 6.04 12.49
N ILE A 97 -13.49 6.08 11.15
CA ILE A 97 -14.60 5.76 10.26
C ILE A 97 -15.06 4.31 10.47
N ILE A 98 -14.16 3.33 10.46
CA ILE A 98 -14.55 1.93 10.56
C ILE A 98 -15.24 1.64 11.89
N GLN A 99 -14.70 2.16 12.98
CA GLN A 99 -15.30 1.96 14.31
C GLN A 99 -16.63 2.73 14.45
N THR A 100 -16.73 3.92 13.86
CA THR A 100 -18.00 4.68 13.82
C THR A 100 -19.05 3.94 13.00
N SER A 101 -18.69 3.44 11.83
CA SER A 101 -19.56 2.65 10.97
C SER A 101 -20.06 1.39 11.68
N ILE A 102 -19.18 0.64 12.36
CA ILE A 102 -19.57 -0.53 13.17
C ILE A 102 -20.52 -0.12 14.30
N ALA A 103 -20.22 0.97 15.02
CA ALA A 103 -21.04 1.43 16.14
C ALA A 103 -22.44 1.86 15.70
N LEU A 104 -22.54 2.63 14.61
CA LEU A 104 -23.81 3.08 14.04
C LEU A 104 -24.61 1.91 13.47
N PHE A 105 -23.94 0.93 12.87
CA PHE A 105 -24.61 -0.25 12.33
C PHE A 105 -25.17 -1.17 13.44
N GLY A 106 -24.59 -1.15 14.64
CA GLY A 106 -25.13 -1.84 15.82
C GLY A 106 -26.59 -1.50 16.12
N ASN A 107 -27.07 -0.33 15.68
CA ASN A 107 -28.46 0.08 15.75
C ASN A 107 -29.01 0.52 14.37
N TYR A 108 -28.89 -0.36 13.36
CA TYR A 108 -29.29 -0.07 11.98
C TYR A 108 -30.79 0.22 11.79
N GLN A 109 -31.65 -0.21 12.71
CA GLN A 109 -33.11 0.02 12.64
C GLN A 109 -33.46 1.50 12.83
N ASP A 110 -32.67 2.22 13.64
CA ASP A 110 -32.85 3.65 13.90
C ASP A 110 -32.05 4.52 12.93
N ASN A 111 -31.12 3.94 12.15
CA ASN A 111 -30.16 4.68 11.31
C ASN A 111 -30.09 4.11 9.89
N ALA A 112 -30.99 4.55 9.01
CA ALA A 112 -30.96 4.20 7.59
C ALA A 112 -29.64 4.60 6.90
N GLU A 113 -28.93 5.59 7.46
CA GLU A 113 -27.63 6.07 7.00
C GLU A 113 -26.48 5.11 7.32
N ALA A 114 -26.56 4.40 8.46
CA ALA A 114 -25.52 3.47 8.91
C ALA A 114 -25.25 2.36 7.88
N THR A 115 -26.31 1.96 7.17
CA THR A 115 -26.18 0.94 6.12
C THR A 115 -25.33 1.45 4.96
N ILE A 116 -25.58 2.67 4.49
CA ILE A 116 -24.85 3.28 3.38
C ILE A 116 -23.38 3.48 3.75
N GLU A 117 -23.12 3.99 4.96
CA GLU A 117 -21.77 4.22 5.46
C GLU A 117 -20.97 2.91 5.52
N PHE A 118 -21.57 1.84 6.04
CA PHE A 118 -20.91 0.54 6.08
C PHE A 118 -20.66 -0.05 4.68
N TYR A 119 -21.59 0.13 3.74
CA TYR A 119 -21.35 -0.21 2.34
C TYR A 119 -20.16 0.56 1.75
N MET A 120 -20.06 1.86 2.01
CA MET A 120 -18.91 2.67 1.55
C MET A 120 -17.60 2.23 2.22
N CYS A 121 -17.63 1.94 3.52
CA CYS A 121 -16.46 1.45 4.26
C CYS A 121 -15.93 0.13 3.69
N ILE A 122 -16.83 -0.80 3.33
CA ILE A 122 -16.43 -2.05 2.67
C ILE A 122 -15.78 -1.75 1.32
N PHE A 123 -16.40 -0.90 0.49
CA PHE A 123 -15.85 -0.54 -0.81
C PHE A 123 -14.47 0.11 -0.71
N TRP A 124 -14.28 1.05 0.22
CA TRP A 124 -12.98 1.67 0.48
C TRP A 124 -11.95 0.66 0.98
N GLY A 125 -12.33 -0.22 1.93
CA GLY A 125 -11.44 -1.27 2.42
C GLY A 125 -10.97 -2.23 1.32
N ILE A 126 -11.79 -2.52 0.32
CA ILE A 126 -11.37 -3.31 -0.85
C ILE A 126 -10.28 -2.59 -1.63
N PHE A 127 -10.49 -1.31 -1.95
CA PHE A 127 -9.48 -0.52 -2.68
C PHE A 127 -8.17 -0.46 -1.92
N ASP A 128 -8.24 -0.24 -0.61
CA ASP A 128 -7.06 -0.12 0.22
C ASP A 128 -6.25 -1.42 0.25
N VAL A 129 -6.90 -2.56 0.50
CA VAL A 129 -6.24 -3.88 0.45
C VAL A 129 -5.64 -4.16 -0.94
N CYS A 130 -6.36 -3.83 -2.02
CA CYS A 130 -5.91 -4.05 -3.40
C CYS A 130 -4.73 -3.13 -3.80
N VAL A 131 -4.67 -1.92 -3.26
CA VAL A 131 -3.61 -0.95 -3.57
C VAL A 131 -2.38 -1.19 -2.69
N GLU A 132 -2.56 -1.44 -1.40
CA GLU A 132 -1.46 -1.63 -0.45
C GLU A 132 -0.73 -2.96 -0.60
N LEU A 133 -1.45 -4.06 -0.88
CA LEU A 133 -0.82 -5.39 -0.94
C LEU A 133 0.32 -5.45 -1.98
N PRO A 134 0.17 -4.95 -3.23
CA PRO A 134 1.26 -4.87 -4.19
C PRO A 134 2.41 -3.94 -3.76
N ILE A 135 2.12 -2.89 -2.99
CA ILE A 135 3.15 -2.01 -2.42
C ILE A 135 4.00 -2.79 -1.40
N PHE A 136 3.38 -3.54 -0.49
CA PHE A 136 4.11 -4.37 0.47
C PHE A 136 4.95 -5.43 -0.23
N THR A 137 4.39 -6.16 -1.19
CA THR A 137 5.14 -7.15 -1.96
C THR A 137 6.34 -6.52 -2.67
N THR A 138 6.15 -5.36 -3.29
CA THR A 138 7.25 -4.67 -3.98
C THR A 138 8.32 -4.18 -3.02
N MET A 139 7.96 -3.67 -1.85
CA MET A 139 8.92 -3.25 -0.83
C MET A 139 9.71 -4.43 -0.24
N ILE A 140 9.11 -5.62 -0.15
CA ILE A 140 9.82 -6.86 0.21
C ILE A 140 10.84 -7.21 -0.88
N VAL A 141 10.39 -7.31 -2.14
CA VAL A 141 11.26 -7.65 -3.29
C VAL A 141 12.39 -6.63 -3.44
N TRP A 142 12.09 -5.35 -3.26
CA TRP A 142 13.07 -4.26 -3.30
C TRP A 142 14.25 -4.50 -2.35
N ARG A 143 13.96 -5.05 -1.16
CA ARG A 143 14.97 -5.33 -0.14
C ARG A 143 15.73 -6.61 -0.38
N LEU A 144 15.13 -7.59 -1.05
CA LEU A 144 15.80 -8.84 -1.44
C LEU A 144 16.73 -8.62 -2.65
N GLN A 145 16.32 -7.78 -3.60
CA GLN A 145 17.03 -7.58 -4.87
C GLN A 145 17.98 -6.38 -4.84
N GLU A 146 19.02 -6.45 -3.99
CA GLU A 146 19.99 -5.34 -3.86
C GLU A 146 20.93 -5.14 -5.04
N LYS A 147 21.13 -6.21 -5.82
CA LYS A 147 22.14 -6.24 -6.88
C LYS A 147 21.62 -5.80 -8.25
N ASN A 148 20.30 -5.72 -8.46
CA ASN A 148 19.72 -5.37 -9.77
C ASN A 148 19.01 -3.99 -9.73
N PRO A 149 19.71 -2.91 -10.10
CA PRO A 149 19.14 -1.56 -10.06
C PRO A 149 18.06 -1.32 -11.14
N ARG A 150 18.14 -2.03 -12.28
CA ARG A 150 17.10 -1.98 -13.34
C ARG A 150 15.77 -2.52 -12.82
N LEU A 151 15.79 -3.71 -12.20
CA LEU A 151 14.59 -4.32 -11.61
C LEU A 151 13.96 -3.43 -10.54
N ARG A 152 14.77 -2.80 -9.69
CA ARG A 152 14.29 -1.82 -8.70
C ARG A 152 13.59 -0.64 -9.36
N SER A 153 14.23 0.00 -10.33
CA SER A 153 13.60 1.14 -11.02
C SER A 153 12.28 0.77 -11.68
N TRP A 154 12.20 -0.40 -12.32
CA TRP A 154 10.98 -0.91 -12.94
C TRP A 154 9.88 -1.17 -11.91
N LEU A 155 10.20 -1.85 -10.80
CA LEU A 155 9.27 -2.11 -9.71
C LEU A 155 8.71 -0.82 -9.08
N ALA A 156 9.55 0.20 -8.88
CA ALA A 156 9.05 1.49 -8.36
C ALA A 156 8.13 2.21 -9.36
N TYR A 157 8.44 2.17 -10.67
CA TYR A 157 7.53 2.74 -11.67
C TYR A 157 6.22 1.95 -11.79
N ALA A 158 6.28 0.61 -11.71
CA ALA A 158 5.11 -0.24 -11.70
C ALA A 158 4.21 0.04 -10.48
N CYS A 159 4.79 0.14 -9.28
CA CYS A 159 4.06 0.53 -8.07
C CYS A 159 3.49 1.94 -8.16
N PHE A 160 4.24 2.91 -8.70
CA PHE A 160 3.74 4.26 -8.91
C PHE A 160 2.52 4.27 -9.85
N ALA A 161 2.61 3.57 -10.98
CA ALA A 161 1.50 3.47 -11.93
C ALA A 161 0.29 2.75 -11.31
N TRP A 162 0.52 1.68 -10.56
CA TRP A 162 -0.52 0.95 -9.84
C TRP A 162 -1.23 1.82 -8.81
N LEU A 163 -0.48 2.57 -8.00
CA LEU A 163 -1.04 3.48 -7.00
C LEU A 163 -1.87 4.59 -7.66
N LEU A 164 -1.36 5.18 -8.75
CA LEU A 164 -2.10 6.23 -9.46
C LEU A 164 -3.39 5.70 -10.09
N LEU A 165 -3.34 4.51 -10.69
CA LEU A 165 -4.52 3.85 -11.25
C LEU A 165 -5.54 3.54 -10.16
N GLY A 166 -5.10 2.90 -9.07
CA GLY A 166 -5.93 2.57 -7.92
C GLY A 166 -6.61 3.81 -7.33
N ALA A 167 -5.82 4.86 -7.04
CA ALA A 167 -6.34 6.12 -6.51
C ALA A 167 -7.33 6.80 -7.47
N THR A 168 -7.08 6.75 -8.78
CA THR A 168 -7.99 7.33 -9.78
C THR A 168 -9.33 6.59 -9.84
N VAL A 169 -9.28 5.26 -9.86
CA VAL A 169 -10.49 4.41 -9.88
C VAL A 169 -11.27 4.58 -8.58
N GLU A 170 -10.59 4.50 -7.44
CA GLU A 170 -11.18 4.70 -6.12
C GLU A 170 -11.85 6.07 -6.00
N THR A 171 -11.16 7.14 -6.41
CA THR A 171 -11.70 8.51 -6.39
C THR A 171 -12.95 8.60 -7.25
N SER A 172 -12.93 8.05 -8.46
CA SER A 172 -14.05 8.10 -9.40
C SER A 172 -15.27 7.34 -8.86
N VAL A 173 -15.06 6.13 -8.35
CA VAL A 173 -16.12 5.31 -7.75
C VAL A 173 -16.66 5.98 -6.49
N THR A 174 -15.81 6.55 -5.65
CA THR A 174 -16.23 7.24 -4.42
C THR A 174 -17.09 8.46 -4.73
N ILE A 175 -16.68 9.30 -5.69
CA ILE A 175 -17.49 10.45 -6.13
C ILE A 175 -18.84 9.99 -6.66
N TYR A 176 -18.86 8.93 -7.48
CA TYR A 176 -20.10 8.35 -7.99
C TYR A 176 -21.02 7.87 -6.86
N LEU A 177 -20.49 7.09 -5.90
CA LEU A 177 -21.26 6.56 -4.78
C LEU A 177 -21.75 7.67 -3.83
N LEU A 178 -20.92 8.69 -3.58
CA LEU A 178 -21.30 9.86 -2.78
C LEU A 178 -22.42 10.65 -3.46
N HIS A 179 -22.30 10.92 -4.75
CA HIS A 179 -23.33 11.60 -5.52
C HIS A 179 -24.64 10.80 -5.52
N ALA A 180 -24.58 9.49 -5.78
CA ALA A 180 -25.76 8.62 -5.83
C ALA A 180 -26.46 8.46 -4.47
N SER A 181 -25.75 8.67 -3.37
CA SER A 181 -26.32 8.53 -2.02
C SER A 181 -26.59 9.87 -1.34
N TRP A 182 -26.16 11.00 -1.91
CA TRP A 182 -26.10 12.32 -1.27
C TRP A 182 -27.35 12.73 -0.49
N ASP A 183 -28.52 12.52 -1.07
CA ASP A 183 -29.81 12.92 -0.48
C ASP A 183 -30.18 12.11 0.78
N ARG A 184 -29.60 10.92 0.94
CA ARG A 184 -29.85 10.01 2.06
C ARG A 184 -28.96 10.27 3.27
N TRP A 185 -27.94 11.12 3.14
CA TRP A 185 -27.04 11.47 4.24
C TRP A 185 -27.58 12.65 5.04
N GLY A 186 -27.40 12.60 6.35
CA GLY A 186 -27.61 13.69 7.27
C GLY A 186 -26.57 14.80 7.06
N THR A 187 -26.93 16.01 7.51
CA THR A 187 -26.12 17.22 7.29
C THR A 187 -24.70 17.11 7.83
N ALA A 188 -24.50 16.45 8.99
CA ALA A 188 -23.18 16.27 9.59
C ALA A 188 -22.25 15.46 8.66
N TRP A 189 -22.75 14.36 8.10
CA TRP A 189 -21.96 13.51 7.23
C TRP A 189 -21.68 14.12 5.85
N ARG A 190 -22.58 14.96 5.34
CA ARG A 190 -22.33 15.74 4.12
C ARG A 190 -21.12 16.68 4.27
N VAL A 191 -20.72 17.02 5.50
CA VAL A 191 -19.52 17.81 5.79
C VAL A 191 -18.33 16.92 6.12
N ILE A 192 -18.51 15.91 6.97
CA ILE A 192 -17.42 15.03 7.42
C ILE A 192 -16.85 14.22 6.27
N THR A 193 -17.70 13.62 5.42
CA THR A 193 -17.26 12.70 4.39
C THR A 193 -16.34 13.35 3.34
N PRO A 194 -16.64 14.54 2.78
CA PRO A 194 -15.71 15.25 1.89
C PRO A 194 -14.39 15.65 2.54
N VAL A 195 -14.38 15.97 3.84
CA VAL A 195 -13.16 16.32 4.58
C VAL A 195 -12.25 15.09 4.68
N ILE A 196 -12.80 13.94 5.06
CA ILE A 196 -12.02 12.71 5.16
C ILE A 196 -11.55 12.25 3.78
N PHE A 197 -12.40 12.38 2.76
CA PHE A 197 -12.02 12.07 1.38
C PHE A 197 -10.88 12.98 0.87
N SER A 198 -10.87 14.26 1.26
CA SER A 198 -9.78 15.17 0.91
C SER A 198 -8.46 14.79 1.59
N LEU A 199 -8.52 14.35 2.86
CA LEU A 199 -7.36 13.79 3.56
C LEU A 199 -6.85 12.53 2.85
N TRP A 200 -7.77 11.65 2.41
CA TRP A 200 -7.45 10.44 1.65
C TRP A 200 -6.67 10.74 0.36
N ILE A 201 -7.22 11.62 -0.50
CA ILE A 201 -6.56 12.02 -1.76
C ILE A 201 -5.17 12.62 -1.48
N SER A 202 -5.06 13.45 -0.44
CA SER A 202 -3.78 14.06 -0.06
C SER A 202 -2.72 13.02 0.29
N THR A 203 -3.09 11.95 1.00
CA THR A 203 -2.20 10.84 1.33
C THR A 203 -1.79 10.05 0.09
N GLN A 204 -2.74 9.73 -0.81
CA GLN A 204 -2.45 9.01 -2.05
C GLN A 204 -1.48 9.79 -2.97
N LEU A 205 -1.65 11.12 -3.05
CA LEU A 205 -0.73 11.99 -3.79
C LEU A 205 0.65 12.06 -3.13
N TYR A 206 0.71 12.13 -1.80
CA TYR A 206 1.96 12.12 -1.05
C TYR A 206 2.74 10.80 -1.25
N ALA A 207 2.05 9.65 -1.14
CA ALA A 207 2.61 8.34 -1.40
C ALA A 207 3.13 8.22 -2.85
N SER A 208 2.32 8.65 -3.81
CA SER A 208 2.67 8.67 -5.24
C SER A 208 3.93 9.51 -5.52
N LYS A 209 4.00 10.72 -4.95
CA LYS A 209 5.19 11.59 -5.06
C LYS A 209 6.44 10.90 -4.52
N THR A 210 6.33 10.21 -3.38
CA THR A 210 7.47 9.54 -2.74
C THR A 210 7.96 8.34 -3.55
N LEU A 211 7.04 7.52 -4.09
CA LEU A 211 7.37 6.42 -5.01
C LEU A 211 8.03 6.92 -6.30
N PHE A 212 7.54 8.01 -6.88
CA PHE A 212 8.14 8.62 -8.07
C PHE A 212 9.57 9.12 -7.81
N GLN A 213 9.78 9.79 -6.67
CA GLN A 213 11.12 10.23 -6.26
C GLN A 213 12.06 9.04 -6.06
N MET A 214 11.58 7.94 -5.48
CA MET A 214 12.32 6.70 -5.33
C MET A 214 12.71 6.09 -6.68
N ALA A 215 11.77 5.99 -7.62
CA ALA A 215 12.01 5.52 -8.98
C ALA A 215 13.10 6.35 -9.68
N ARG A 216 12.96 7.68 -9.66
CA ARG A 216 13.91 8.61 -10.29
C ARG A 216 15.29 8.55 -9.65
N SER A 217 15.37 8.37 -8.33
CA SER A 217 16.64 8.24 -7.62
C SER A 217 17.43 6.99 -8.03
N GLN A 218 16.74 5.87 -8.29
CA GLN A 218 17.38 4.63 -8.77
C GLN A 218 17.81 4.73 -10.22
N GLN A 219 17.00 5.37 -11.06
CA GLN A 219 17.36 5.61 -12.45
C GLN A 219 18.63 6.47 -12.55
N ARG A 220 18.77 7.50 -11.72
CA ARG A 220 19.99 8.32 -11.64
C ARG A 220 21.21 7.51 -11.19
N GLN A 221 21.05 6.62 -10.20
CA GLN A 221 22.14 5.73 -9.75
C GLN A 221 22.55 4.73 -10.83
N THR A 222 21.61 4.27 -11.65
CA THR A 222 21.88 3.38 -12.79
C THR A 222 22.60 4.12 -13.91
N ALA A 223 22.17 5.34 -14.23
CA ALA A 223 22.81 6.19 -15.24
C ALA A 223 24.23 6.62 -14.83
N GLN A 224 24.47 6.88 -13.54
CA GLN A 224 25.79 7.20 -13.00
C GLN A 224 26.74 6.00 -12.91
N ARG A 225 26.20 4.76 -12.86
CA ARG A 225 27.04 3.55 -12.83
C ARG A 225 27.62 3.17 -14.19
N GLY A 226 27.10 3.73 -15.29
CA GLY A 226 27.53 3.41 -16.66
C GLY A 226 27.31 1.92 -17.02
N PRO A 227 27.22 1.57 -18.31
CA PRO A 227 27.31 0.17 -18.70
C PRO A 227 28.72 -0.33 -18.34
N THR A 228 28.80 -1.26 -17.39
CA THR A 228 30.06 -1.97 -17.17
C THR A 228 30.26 -2.89 -18.38
N ILE A 229 31.47 -2.97 -18.94
CA ILE A 229 31.79 -3.74 -20.15
C ILE A 229 31.27 -5.20 -20.11
N ALA A 230 31.08 -5.76 -18.91
CA ALA A 230 30.45 -7.06 -18.68
C ALA A 230 28.96 -7.15 -19.14
N ASP A 231 28.17 -6.07 -19.01
CA ASP A 231 26.76 -6.05 -19.44
C ASP A 231 26.63 -5.97 -20.97
N MET A 232 27.61 -5.35 -21.66
CA MET A 232 27.63 -5.31 -23.14
C MET A 232 28.05 -6.65 -23.75
N GLY A 233 28.91 -7.44 -23.07
CA GLY A 233 29.26 -8.78 -23.51
C GLY A 233 28.08 -9.77 -23.47
N SER A 234 27.16 -9.59 -22.51
CA SER A 234 25.99 -10.46 -22.36
C SER A 234 24.84 -10.14 -23.34
N GLU A 235 24.70 -8.90 -23.81
CA GLU A 235 23.68 -8.54 -24.82
C GLU A 235 24.12 -8.78 -26.27
N LEU A 236 25.42 -8.84 -26.55
CA LEU A 236 25.96 -9.07 -27.90
C LEU A 236 26.20 -10.53 -28.27
N GLY A 237 25.97 -11.48 -27.36
CA GLY A 237 26.15 -12.91 -27.64
C GLY A 237 27.55 -13.29 -28.13
N LEU A 238 28.58 -12.46 -27.89
CA LEU A 238 29.94 -12.80 -28.23
C LEU A 238 30.48 -13.75 -27.16
N ALA A 239 30.51 -15.04 -27.50
CA ALA A 239 31.37 -15.99 -26.81
C ALA A 239 32.80 -15.43 -26.81
N THR A 240 33.34 -15.21 -25.62
CA THR A 240 34.76 -14.91 -25.44
C THR A 240 35.56 -16.08 -26.00
N VAL A 241 36.19 -15.87 -27.14
CA VAL A 241 37.26 -16.72 -27.64
C VAL A 241 38.42 -16.57 -26.68
N ASP A 242 38.79 -17.67 -26.01
CA ASP A 242 40.00 -17.78 -25.21
C ASP A 242 41.21 -17.35 -26.04
N THR A 243 41.92 -16.33 -25.57
CA THR A 243 43.32 -16.12 -25.93
C THR A 243 44.13 -15.91 -24.67
N ASP A 244 44.97 -16.91 -24.41
CA ASP A 244 45.99 -17.00 -23.39
C ASP A 244 47.02 -15.86 -23.50
N GLY A 245 47.51 -15.37 -22.36
CA GLY A 245 48.72 -14.55 -22.26
C GLY A 245 48.64 -13.33 -21.32
N GLY A 246 49.12 -13.47 -20.06
CA GLY A 246 49.33 -12.33 -19.13
C GLY A 246 50.58 -11.50 -19.45
N PRO A 247 51.22 -10.82 -18.48
CA PRO A 247 50.71 -9.98 -17.39
C PRO A 247 51.36 -8.56 -17.40
N SER A 248 50.65 -7.52 -16.92
CA SER A 248 51.21 -6.22 -16.46
C SER A 248 50.02 -5.37 -15.99
N GLY A 249 49.87 -4.88 -14.75
CA GLY A 249 50.84 -4.08 -14.01
C GLY A 249 50.58 -2.59 -14.28
N TYR A 250 49.55 -1.97 -13.68
CA TYR A 250 49.47 -0.52 -13.48
C TYR A 250 48.48 -0.15 -12.37
N ASP A 251 49.03 0.47 -11.33
CA ASP A 251 48.34 1.29 -10.33
C ASP A 251 47.74 2.54 -10.98
N THR A 252 46.54 2.94 -10.57
CA THR A 252 46.16 4.37 -10.57
C THR A 252 44.95 4.63 -9.65
N GLU A 253 45.29 5.16 -8.49
CA GLU A 253 44.75 6.41 -7.93
C GLU A 253 43.24 6.57 -7.67
N LYS A 254 42.92 6.55 -6.38
CA LYS A 254 41.68 7.03 -5.77
C LYS A 254 41.49 8.53 -6.05
N SER A 255 40.41 8.91 -6.73
CA SER A 255 39.85 10.26 -6.62
C SER A 255 38.42 10.17 -6.11
N GLY A 256 38.26 10.59 -4.84
CA GLY A 256 36.96 10.72 -4.19
C GLY A 256 36.26 11.99 -4.69
N SER A 257 35.02 11.85 -5.16
CA SER A 257 34.08 12.96 -5.20
C SER A 257 32.84 12.61 -4.39
N SER A 258 32.74 13.26 -3.23
CA SER A 258 31.56 13.28 -2.37
C SER A 258 30.51 14.18 -3.02
N LEU A 259 29.55 13.58 -3.72
CA LEU A 259 28.29 14.24 -4.07
C LEU A 259 27.21 13.78 -3.11
N HIS A 260 27.10 14.49 -2.00
CA HIS A 260 25.99 14.41 -1.06
C HIS A 260 24.73 15.03 -1.69
N GLY A 261 24.05 14.25 -2.54
CA GLY A 261 22.64 14.49 -2.85
C GLY A 261 21.75 14.08 -1.66
N PRO A 262 20.60 14.73 -1.45
CA PRO A 262 19.70 14.40 -0.35
C PRO A 262 19.24 12.94 -0.47
N ARG A 263 19.67 12.10 0.48
CA ARG A 263 19.19 10.72 0.66
C ARG A 263 17.77 10.75 1.20
N ILE A 264 16.79 10.68 0.31
CA ILE A 264 15.40 10.43 0.68
C ILE A 264 15.32 9.00 1.27
N ARG A 265 14.80 8.88 2.49
CA ARG A 265 14.78 7.64 3.25
C ARG A 265 13.56 6.80 2.84
N VAL A 266 13.81 5.58 2.38
CA VAL A 266 12.84 4.55 1.94
C VAL A 266 11.80 4.15 3.02
N THR A 267 11.84 4.73 4.21
CA THR A 267 10.90 4.40 5.31
C THR A 267 9.68 5.31 5.41
N GLU A 268 9.56 6.31 4.54
CA GLU A 268 8.39 7.22 4.49
C GLU A 268 7.32 6.76 3.50
N ILE A 269 7.48 5.56 2.93
CA ILE A 269 6.56 4.99 1.94
C ILE A 269 5.73 3.92 2.64
N ALA A 270 4.42 4.04 2.49
CA ALA A 270 3.36 3.29 3.19
C ALA A 270 3.43 3.47 4.70
#